data_AF-A0AAN8J1Q6-F1
#
_entry.id   AF-A0AAN8J1Q6-F1
#
_cell.length_a   1.000
_cell.length_b   1.000
_cell.length_c   1.000
_cell.angle_alpha   90.00
_cell.angle_beta   90.00
_cell.angle_gamma   90.00
#
_symmetry.space_group_name_H-M   'P 1'
#
loop_
_entity.id
_entity.type
_entity.pdbx_description
1 polymer ?
#
loop_
_entity_poly.entity_id
_entity_poly.type
_entity_poly.pdbx_seq_one_letter_code
_entity_poly.pdbx_strand_id
1 'polypeptide(L)'
;MHKKLDQGRRDDLWAWLYMTVEFMAGKLIWRNDEDKVIEKKKEKIGSKLLAKCPQEMYMVYDHIRSLEFESKPNYPMLRRQLDRVCARLDFHEAQPYDWEKGGYYYEYFTKKSDTEKDLTEKDIKV
;
A
#
# COMPACT_ATOMS: atom_id res chain seq x y z
N MET A 1 17.82 -7.26 -12.32
CA MET A 1 18.73 -8.23 -11.62
C MET A 1 18.53 -8.10 -10.12
N HIS A 2 17.87 -9.08 -9.48
CA HIS A 2 17.91 -9.27 -8.03
C HIS A 2 19.35 -9.64 -7.64
N LYS A 3 20.18 -8.62 -7.35
CA LYS A 3 21.43 -8.89 -6.63
C LYS A 3 21.00 -9.35 -5.25
N LYS A 4 21.41 -10.56 -4.86
CA LYS A 4 21.30 -11.11 -3.49
C LYS A 4 22.15 -10.31 -2.49
N LEU A 5 21.99 -9.00 -2.51
CA LEU A 5 22.49 -8.07 -1.52
C LEU A 5 21.42 -8.02 -0.42
N ASP A 6 21.87 -7.80 0.82
CA ASP A 6 20.97 -7.64 1.96
C ASP A 6 19.81 -6.70 1.62
N GLN A 7 18.62 -6.99 2.12
CA GLN A 7 17.47 -6.10 1.94
C GLN A 7 17.75 -4.79 2.68
N GLY A 8 17.74 -3.68 1.95
CA GLY A 8 18.02 -2.36 2.48
C GLY A 8 16.75 -1.57 2.78
N ARG A 9 16.87 -0.45 3.49
CA ARG A 9 15.77 0.49 3.78
C ARG A 9 14.99 0.94 2.53
N ARG A 10 15.63 0.88 1.36
CA ARG A 10 15.01 1.19 0.06
C ARG A 10 13.96 0.15 -0.33
N ASP A 11 14.19 -1.12 -0.02
CA ASP A 11 13.29 -2.21 -0.40
C ASP A 11 11.98 -2.14 0.38
N ASP A 12 12.06 -1.79 1.67
CA ASP A 12 10.89 -1.49 2.51
C ASP A 12 10.06 -0.34 1.92
N LEU A 13 10.71 0.72 1.45
CA LEU A 13 10.02 1.85 0.82
C LEU A 13 9.39 1.50 -0.52
N TRP A 14 10.01 0.61 -1.30
CA TRP A 14 9.38 0.07 -2.51
C TRP A 14 8.15 -0.76 -2.18
N ALA A 15 8.25 -1.66 -1.19
CA ALA A 15 7.12 -2.46 -0.74
C ALA A 15 5.97 -1.56 -0.24
N TRP A 16 6.29 -0.55 0.57
CA TRP A 16 5.34 0.44 1.05
C TRP A 16 4.69 1.23 -0.09
N LEU A 17 5.46 1.65 -1.10
CA LEU A 17 4.92 2.36 -2.25
C LEU A 17 3.95 1.47 -3.04
N TYR A 18 4.30 0.22 -3.30
CA TYR A 18 3.42 -0.70 -4.03
C TYR A 18 2.12 -0.96 -3.26
N MET A 19 2.19 -1.15 -1.94
CA MET A 19 1.01 -1.30 -1.08
C MET A 19 0.14 -0.04 -1.12
N THR A 20 0.74 1.14 -1.01
CA THR A 20 0.01 2.42 -1.02
C THR A 20 -0.69 2.65 -2.37
N VAL A 21 0.00 2.37 -3.47
CA VAL A 21 -0.58 2.42 -4.82
C VAL A 21 -1.73 1.43 -4.95
N GLU A 22 -1.61 0.23 -4.40
CA GLU A 22 -2.69 -0.74 -4.40
C GLU A 22 -3.94 -0.23 -3.67
N PHE A 23 -3.77 0.38 -2.49
CA PHE A 23 -4.88 0.96 -1.75
C PHE A 23 -5.57 2.09 -2.53
N MET A 24 -4.82 2.95 -3.20
CA MET A 24 -5.38 4.06 -3.97
C MET A 24 -6.01 3.61 -5.31
N ALA A 25 -5.41 2.64 -5.99
CA ALA A 25 -5.83 2.19 -7.32
C ALA A 25 -6.73 0.93 -7.30
N GLY A 26 -6.90 0.31 -6.13
CA GLY A 26 -7.70 -0.89 -5.85
C GLY A 26 -7.02 -2.23 -6.17
N LYS A 27 -6.23 -2.31 -7.26
CA LYS A 27 -5.47 -3.52 -7.63
C LYS A 27 -4.16 -3.15 -8.29
N LEU A 28 -3.07 -3.82 -7.89
CA LEU A 28 -1.84 -3.76 -8.67
C LEU A 28 -2.01 -4.48 -10.01
N ILE A 29 -1.41 -3.90 -11.06
CA ILE A 29 -1.48 -4.40 -12.43
C ILE A 29 -0.88 -5.81 -12.62
N TRP A 30 -0.17 -6.32 -11.62
CA TRP A 30 0.56 -7.59 -11.65
C TRP A 30 0.14 -8.59 -10.56
N ARG A 31 -1.04 -8.40 -9.96
CA ARG A 31 -1.56 -9.27 -8.87
C ARG A 31 -1.66 -10.76 -9.24
N ASN A 32 -1.89 -11.07 -10.52
CA ASN A 32 -2.10 -12.44 -11.00
C ASN A 32 -0.94 -12.94 -11.86
N ASP A 33 0.19 -12.23 -11.89
CA ASP A 33 1.34 -12.62 -12.72
C ASP A 33 2.32 -13.50 -11.94
N GLU A 34 3.08 -14.33 -12.65
CA GLU A 34 4.23 -15.04 -12.07
C GLU A 34 5.37 -14.09 -11.69
N ASP A 35 6.13 -14.42 -10.64
CA ASP A 35 7.21 -13.57 -10.09
C ASP A 35 8.19 -13.04 -11.14
N LYS A 36 8.60 -13.88 -12.10
CA LYS A 36 9.51 -13.49 -13.19
C LYS A 36 8.92 -12.43 -14.13
N VAL A 37 7.60 -12.43 -14.29
CA VAL A 37 6.87 -11.44 -15.08
C VAL A 37 6.69 -10.15 -14.27
N ILE A 38 6.44 -10.27 -12.95
CA ILE A 38 6.35 -9.14 -12.02
C ILE A 38 7.65 -8.34 -12.05
N GLU A 39 8.81 -8.98 -11.93
CA GLU A 39 10.11 -8.28 -11.97
C GLU A 39 10.29 -7.47 -13.25
N LYS A 40 10.01 -8.07 -14.41
CA LYS A 40 10.10 -7.38 -15.71
C LYS A 40 9.11 -6.22 -15.84
N LYS A 41 7.91 -6.35 -15.27
CA LYS A 41 6.90 -5.29 -15.27
C LYS A 41 7.29 -4.14 -14.34
N LYS A 42 7.83 -4.43 -13.16
CA LYS A 42 8.37 -3.44 -12.21
C LYS A 42 9.48 -2.60 -12.85
N GLU A 43 10.39 -3.23 -13.62
CA GLU A 43 11.45 -2.51 -14.35
C GLU A 43 10.89 -1.59 -15.47
N LYS A 44 9.75 -1.93 -16.08
CA LYS A 44 9.20 -1.22 -17.25
C LYS A 44 8.12 -0.20 -16.95
N ILE A 45 7.35 -0.35 -15.86
CA ILE A 45 6.14 0.45 -15.64
C ILE A 45 6.45 1.93 -15.44
N GLY A 46 7.58 2.24 -14.82
CA GLY A 46 7.99 3.62 -14.54
C GLY A 46 6.91 4.39 -13.77
N SER A 47 6.74 5.66 -14.13
CA SER A 47 5.75 6.56 -13.52
C SER A 47 4.30 6.21 -13.85
N LYS A 48 4.02 5.31 -14.80
CA LYS A 48 2.65 4.84 -15.09
C LYS A 48 2.03 4.11 -13.91
N LEU A 49 2.85 3.62 -12.98
CA LEU A 49 2.40 3.04 -11.70
C LEU A 49 1.50 4.01 -10.92
N LEU A 50 1.79 5.31 -11.02
CA LEU A 50 1.14 6.36 -10.25
C LEU A 50 -0.01 7.04 -11.00
N ALA A 51 -0.43 6.54 -12.17
CA ALA A 51 -1.42 7.21 -13.01
C ALA A 51 -2.78 7.46 -12.33
N LYS A 52 -3.12 6.68 -11.30
CA LYS A 52 -4.33 6.83 -10.48
C LYS A 52 -4.06 7.39 -9.07
N CYS A 53 -2.83 7.79 -8.80
CA CYS A 53 -2.41 8.29 -7.49
C CYS A 53 -2.39 9.83 -7.47
N PRO A 54 -2.47 10.44 -6.28
CA PRO A 54 -2.20 11.86 -6.07
C PRO A 54 -0.86 12.29 -6.68
N GLN A 55 -0.81 13.49 -7.26
CA GLN A 55 0.41 14.05 -7.89
C GLN A 55 1.62 14.09 -6.93
N GLU A 56 1.38 14.23 -5.63
CA GLU A 56 2.40 14.27 -4.59
C GLU A 56 3.20 12.95 -4.51
N MET A 57 2.59 11.82 -4.94
CA MET A 57 3.23 10.51 -4.97
C MET A 57 4.35 10.41 -6.01
N TYR A 58 4.37 11.29 -7.03
CA TYR A 58 5.46 11.31 -8.01
C TYR A 58 6.78 11.72 -7.35
N MET A 59 6.77 12.70 -6.45
CA MET A 59 7.96 13.10 -5.68
C MET A 59 8.45 11.98 -4.77
N VAL A 60 7.53 11.22 -4.17
CA VAL A 60 7.84 10.04 -3.37
C VAL A 60 8.53 8.98 -4.22
N TYR A 61 7.98 8.66 -5.39
CA TYR A 61 8.55 7.68 -6.32
C TYR A 61 9.94 8.08 -6.80
N ASP A 62 10.14 9.33 -7.19
CA ASP A 62 11.44 9.82 -7.67
C ASP A 62 12.50 9.75 -6.56
N HIS A 63 12.13 10.09 -5.32
CA HIS A 63 13.01 9.95 -4.16
C HIS A 63 13.41 8.49 -3.94
N ILE A 64 12.46 7.56 -3.89
CA ILE A 64 12.75 6.12 -3.69
C ILE A 64 13.63 5.57 -4.82
N ARG A 65 13.40 6.01 -6.06
CA ARG A 65 14.20 5.63 -7.23
C ARG A 65 15.65 6.09 -7.10
N SER A 66 15.90 7.29 -6.57
CA SER A 66 17.24 7.85 -6.36
C SER A 66 18.04 7.24 -5.21
N LEU A 67 17.40 6.48 -4.31
CA LEU A 67 18.10 5.89 -3.17
C LEU A 67 19.05 4.77 -3.61
N GLU A 68 20.28 4.83 -3.10
CA GLU A 68 21.24 3.74 -3.14
C GLU A 68 21.12 2.86 -1.89
N PHE A 69 21.80 1.71 -1.87
CA PHE A 69 21.71 0.74 -0.78
C PHE A 69 22.01 1.33 0.60
N GLU A 70 23.06 2.14 0.70
CA GLU A 70 23.51 2.77 1.95
C GLU A 70 22.75 4.08 2.26
N SER A 71 22.01 4.62 1.29
CA SER A 71 21.34 5.90 1.41
C SER A 71 20.31 5.90 2.54
N LYS A 72 20.31 6.96 3.36
CA LYS A 72 19.24 7.20 4.35
C LYS A 72 18.05 7.86 3.65
N PRO A 73 16.86 7.25 3.66
CA PRO A 73 15.69 7.90 3.10
C PRO A 73 15.33 9.20 3.83
N ASN A 74 14.86 10.20 3.09
CA ASN A 74 14.33 11.43 3.65
C ASN A 74 12.87 11.24 4.09
N TYR A 75 12.68 10.53 5.21
CA TYR A 75 11.36 10.30 5.80
C TYR A 75 10.56 11.58 6.08
N PRO A 76 11.16 12.69 6.57
CA PRO A 76 10.42 13.95 6.73
C PRO A 76 9.81 14.47 5.42
N MET A 77 10.53 14.35 4.30
CA MET A 77 9.99 14.72 2.99
C MET A 77 8.84 13.81 2.57
N LEU A 78 8.97 12.49 2.76
CA LEU A 78 7.92 11.52 2.47
C LEU A 78 6.63 11.84 3.26
N ARG A 79 6.77 12.06 4.57
CA ARG A 79 5.65 12.42 5.45
C ARG A 79 4.97 13.70 4.97
N ARG A 80 5.74 14.74 4.65
CA ARG A 80 5.21 16.00 4.14
C ARG A 80 4.41 15.85 2.84
N GLN A 81 4.78 14.91 1.95
CA GLN A 81 3.97 14.64 0.75
C GLN A 81 2.63 13.99 1.11
N LEU A 82 2.62 13.06 2.06
CA LEU A 82 1.37 12.46 2.55
C LEU A 82 0.47 13.51 3.22
N ASP A 83 1.03 14.37 4.07
CA ASP A 83 0.27 15.45 4.72
C ASP A 83 -0.36 16.40 3.68
N ARG A 84 0.34 16.66 2.56
CA ARG A 84 -0.21 17.45 1.44
C ARG A 84 -1.37 16.74 0.73
N VAL A 85 -1.29 15.42 0.56
CA VAL A 85 -2.40 14.63 0.02
C VAL A 85 -3.60 14.74 0.95
N CYS A 86 -3.41 14.55 2.25
CA CYS A 86 -4.48 14.66 3.24
C CYS A 86 -5.11 16.05 3.25
N ALA A 87 -4.29 17.11 3.27
CA ALA A 87 -4.80 18.49 3.24
C ALA A 87 -5.57 18.81 1.95
N ARG A 88 -5.14 18.30 0.79
CA ARG A 88 -5.80 18.56 -0.50
C ARG A 88 -7.11 17.79 -0.66
N LEU A 89 -7.19 16.59 -0.09
CA LEU A 89 -8.37 15.72 -0.17
C LEU A 89 -9.29 15.86 1.05
N ASP A 90 -9.01 16.81 1.93
CA ASP A 90 -9.77 17.08 3.16
C ASP A 90 -9.88 15.85 4.08
N PHE A 91 -8.77 15.12 4.21
CA PHE A 91 -8.64 14.02 5.17
C PHE A 91 -8.16 14.53 6.52
N HIS A 92 -8.78 14.02 7.59
CA HIS A 92 -8.48 14.41 8.97
C HIS A 92 -8.20 13.18 9.82
N GLU A 93 -7.29 13.30 10.78
CA GLU A 93 -6.92 12.19 11.67
C GLU A 93 -8.09 11.67 12.52
N ALA A 94 -9.12 12.51 12.73
CA ALA A 94 -10.32 12.12 13.47
C ALA A 94 -11.36 11.37 12.63
N GLN A 95 -11.16 11.24 11.31
CA GLN A 95 -12.07 10.47 10.47
C GLN A 95 -11.98 8.98 10.83
N PRO A 96 -13.12 8.28 10.93
CA PRO A 96 -13.12 6.85 11.18
C PRO A 96 -12.46 6.12 10.01
N TYR A 97 -11.69 5.08 10.30
CA TYR A 97 -11.23 4.18 9.27
C TYR A 97 -12.41 3.46 8.61
N ASP A 98 -12.18 2.94 7.41
CA ASP A 98 -13.16 2.24 6.58
C ASP A 98 -14.00 1.20 7.34
N TRP A 99 -13.40 0.47 8.27
CA TRP A 99 -14.03 -0.58 9.07
C TRP A 99 -14.58 -0.12 10.43
N GLU A 100 -14.33 1.12 10.84
CA GLU A 100 -14.79 1.67 12.11
C GLU A 100 -16.23 2.20 12.01
N LYS A 101 -16.87 2.40 13.16
CA LYS A 101 -18.23 2.94 13.22
C LYS A 101 -18.26 4.33 12.57
N GLY A 102 -19.06 4.46 11.51
CA GLY A 102 -19.14 5.69 10.70
C GLY A 102 -18.17 5.71 9.51
N GLY A 103 -17.34 4.68 9.33
CA GLY A 103 -16.50 4.46 8.16
C GLY A 103 -17.30 3.96 6.96
N TYR A 104 -16.73 4.16 5.76
CA TYR A 104 -17.41 3.90 4.49
C TYR A 104 -17.81 2.43 4.29
N TYR A 105 -17.00 1.50 4.82
CA TYR A 105 -17.21 0.05 4.70
C TYR A 105 -17.70 -0.61 6.00
N TYR A 106 -18.12 0.17 7.01
CA TYR A 106 -18.53 -0.35 8.31
C TYR A 106 -19.57 -1.47 8.20
N GLU A 107 -20.66 -1.24 7.45
CA GLU A 107 -21.72 -2.24 7.28
C GLU A 107 -21.25 -3.50 6.54
N TYR A 108 -20.33 -3.36 5.59
CA TYR A 108 -19.77 -4.51 4.88
C TYR A 108 -19.01 -5.41 5.86
N PHE A 109 -18.17 -4.83 6.70
CA PHE A 109 -17.35 -5.59 7.65
C PHE A 109 -18.15 -6.15 8.82
N THR A 110 -19.15 -5.43 9.33
CA THR A 110 -20.00 -5.93 10.43
C THR A 110 -20.89 -7.08 9.97
N LYS A 111 -21.57 -6.94 8.83
CA LYS A 111 -22.45 -7.99 8.27
C LYS A 111 -21.66 -9.25 7.91
N LYS A 112 -20.43 -9.12 7.40
CA LYS A 112 -19.57 -10.27 7.07
C LYS A 112 -19.09 -11.00 8.32
N SER A 113 -18.84 -10.28 9.42
CA SER A 113 -18.48 -10.86 10.72
C SER A 113 -19.63 -11.67 11.36
N ASP A 114 -20.88 -11.30 11.07
CA ASP A 114 -22.05 -12.03 11.57
C ASP A 114 -22.33 -13.32 10.78
N THR A 115 -21.84 -13.43 9.53
CA THR A 115 -21.95 -14.65 8.70
C THR A 115 -20.82 -15.68 8.90
N GLU A 116 -19.75 -15.35 9.64
CA GLU A 116 -18.65 -16.27 9.97
C GLU A 116 -18.68 -16.76 11.44
N LYS A 117 -19.78 -16.56 12.16
CA LYS A 117 -20.04 -17.24 13.44
C LYS A 117 -20.94 -18.44 13.20
N ASP A 118 -20.34 -19.62 13.00
CA ASP A 118 -20.77 -20.89 13.60
C ASP A 118 -19.86 -22.04 13.15
N LEU A 119 -18.70 -22.15 13.79
CA LEU A 119 -18.21 -23.44 14.29
C LEU A 119 -17.96 -23.22 15.78
N THR A 120 -19.04 -23.30 16.55
CA THR A 120 -18.95 -23.22 18.02
C THR A 120 -18.28 -24.49 18.54
N GLU A 121 -17.55 -24.37 19.65
CA GLU A 121 -16.77 -25.42 20.34
C GLU A 121 -17.55 -26.70 20.74
N LYS A 122 -18.81 -26.85 20.32
CA LYS A 122 -19.59 -28.08 20.47
C LYS A 122 -19.21 -29.19 19.49
N ASP A 123 -18.47 -28.90 18.43
CA ASP A 123 -18.06 -29.90 17.42
C ASP A 123 -16.72 -30.60 17.71
N ILE A 124 -16.08 -30.34 18.86
CA ILE A 124 -14.78 -30.97 19.25
C ILE A 124 -14.93 -32.04 20.36
N LYS A 125 -16.16 -32.40 20.76
CA LYS A 125 -16.35 -33.53 21.68
C LYS A 125 -17.52 -34.41 21.29
N VAL A 126 -17.22 -35.46 20.50
CA VAL A 126 -17.58 -36.87 20.79
C VAL A 126 -16.45 -37.76 20.29
#